data_AF-A0A2N1WH20-F1
#
_entry.id   AF-A0A2N1WH20-F1
#
_cell.length_a   1.000
_cell.length_b   1.000
_cell.length_c   1.000
_cell.angle_alpha   90.00
_cell.angle_beta   90.00
_cell.angle_gamma   90.00
#
_symmetry.space_group_name_H-M   'P 1'
#
loop_
_entity.id
_entity.type
_entity.pdbx_description
1 polymer ?
#
loop_
_entity_poly.entity_id
_entity_poly.type
_entity_poly.pdbx_seq_one_letter_code
_entity_poly.pdbx_strand_id
1 'polypeptide(L)'
;MSLFFLAFLISAPVMAGPQLSAADEYDRYRFKVEFDQPGLLERNPELRTASGLAKDSPQFERAMGELQSFQAGRIAEIGSELGRAAEVSHHFVLVENAIGLRLTEAEARRIAQLPGVASVTREQVYTLDTYRGPEFINAQLIWNGSATPGGTPYDGLGMIAGVLDTGYNSDHPSFINDPSCGHGVGLIPPKVLGAVDCSATDPSGFCNGPSPEDTNGHGSHTASTVAGNRIDATANPAPPIPAPFTEMSGVAPCAHLRIYKTCPGQTCPGFDIGAGLQSALIDGDIDVINYSISGGSSPWNDNDRAKLDLVAAGTFVAASAGNTSDTVPNPVGQVNHRGPWVMSVAASTRDGDFAGVGSISGPGTPPPATQNVAMDPGSDSPVGTPFTNKPIRRDINQTPGAEGCSAPTGTPFPAGFFNNAVALVQRGNCTFTEKINNAAAAGADMVVIWNNVAGGFGMSTPGQANVPAYSIEQPFGQAMATFIDGNP
;
A
#
# COMPACT_ATOMS: atom_id res chain seq x y z
N MET A 1 16.89 -4.03 -55.90
CA MET A 1 17.14 -3.30 -54.64
C MET A 1 15.89 -3.44 -53.78
N SER A 2 15.84 -4.48 -52.96
CA SER A 2 14.74 -4.74 -52.03
C SER A 2 15.21 -4.35 -50.63
N LEU A 3 14.57 -3.35 -50.02
CA LEU A 3 14.77 -3.02 -48.61
C LEU A 3 13.73 -3.77 -47.77
N PHE A 4 14.24 -4.62 -46.87
CA PHE A 4 13.48 -5.24 -45.79
C PHE A 4 13.23 -4.20 -44.68
N PHE A 5 11.97 -3.99 -44.31
CA PHE A 5 11.60 -3.35 -43.05
C PHE A 5 11.50 -4.45 -41.98
N LEU A 6 12.41 -4.42 -41.01
CA LEU A 6 12.39 -5.29 -39.84
C LEU A 6 11.56 -4.59 -38.75
N ALA A 7 10.39 -5.15 -38.41
CA ALA A 7 9.59 -4.70 -37.29
C ALA A 7 10.30 -5.09 -35.98
N PHE A 8 10.73 -4.10 -35.20
CA PHE A 8 11.12 -4.30 -33.81
C PHE A 8 9.86 -4.45 -32.96
N LEU A 9 9.57 -5.68 -32.54
CA LEU A 9 8.67 -5.96 -31.42
C LEU A 9 9.34 -5.45 -30.14
N ILE A 10 8.84 -4.32 -29.63
CA ILE A 10 9.16 -3.82 -28.30
C ILE A 10 8.44 -4.75 -27.32
N SER A 11 9.18 -5.64 -26.66
CA SER A 11 8.65 -6.42 -25.55
C SER A 11 8.32 -5.47 -24.39
N ALA A 12 7.04 -5.43 -24.02
CA ALA A 12 6.56 -4.70 -22.86
C ALA A 12 7.29 -5.16 -21.58
N PRO A 13 7.55 -4.27 -20.61
CA PRO A 13 8.05 -4.66 -19.30
C PRO A 13 7.03 -5.56 -18.61
N VAL A 14 7.50 -6.67 -18.04
CA VAL A 14 6.67 -7.57 -17.22
C VAL A 14 6.31 -6.79 -15.96
N MET A 15 5.03 -6.50 -15.78
CA MET A 15 4.52 -5.84 -14.59
C MET A 15 4.85 -6.67 -13.36
N ALA A 16 5.39 -6.03 -12.33
CA ALA A 16 5.55 -6.65 -11.02
C ALA A 16 4.21 -7.26 -10.60
N GLY A 17 4.24 -8.53 -10.22
CA GLY A 17 3.03 -9.24 -9.83
C GLY A 17 2.34 -8.55 -8.64
N PRO A 18 1.01 -8.67 -8.51
CA PRO A 18 0.29 -8.07 -7.40
C PRO A 18 0.88 -8.52 -6.07
N GLN A 19 1.12 -7.59 -5.16
CA GLN A 19 1.56 -7.91 -3.79
C GLN A 19 0.43 -8.72 -3.13
N LEU A 20 0.75 -9.84 -2.49
CA LEU A 20 -0.25 -10.79 -1.97
C LEU A 20 -0.32 -10.74 -0.44
N SER A 21 -1.46 -11.13 0.11
CA SER A 21 -1.65 -11.27 1.56
C SER A 21 -0.56 -12.13 2.18
N ALA A 22 -0.04 -11.69 3.32
CA ALA A 22 0.88 -12.49 4.13
C ALA A 22 0.18 -13.76 4.66
N ALA A 23 0.95 -14.83 4.85
CA ALA A 23 0.47 -16.01 5.54
C ALA A 23 0.28 -15.74 7.05
N ASP A 24 -0.58 -16.54 7.68
CA ASP A 24 -0.60 -16.66 9.14
C ASP A 24 0.54 -17.55 9.68
N GLU A 25 0.56 -17.76 10.99
CA GLU A 25 1.57 -18.59 11.69
C GLU A 25 1.63 -20.06 11.23
N TYR A 26 0.65 -20.53 10.45
CA TYR A 26 0.56 -21.89 9.91
C TYR A 26 0.82 -21.97 8.39
N ASP A 27 1.45 -20.93 7.80
CA ASP A 27 1.69 -20.81 6.34
C ASP A 27 0.39 -20.82 5.51
N ARG A 28 -0.73 -20.36 6.10
CA ARG A 28 -2.02 -20.25 5.41
C ARG A 28 -2.22 -18.83 4.93
N TYR A 29 -2.39 -18.68 3.62
CA TYR A 29 -2.71 -17.42 2.97
C TYR A 29 -4.22 -17.28 2.84
N ARG A 30 -4.69 -16.06 2.56
CA ARG A 30 -6.09 -15.85 2.22
C ARG A 30 -6.31 -16.13 0.73
N PHE A 31 -7.26 -17.01 0.47
CA PHE A 31 -7.73 -17.34 -0.86
C PHE A 31 -9.22 -17.11 -0.97
N LYS A 32 -9.66 -16.53 -2.08
CA LYS A 32 -11.05 -16.59 -2.51
C LYS A 32 -11.27 -17.89 -3.28
N VAL A 33 -12.22 -18.69 -2.85
CA VAL A 33 -12.70 -19.90 -3.55
C VAL A 33 -14.06 -19.58 -4.13
N GLU A 34 -14.12 -19.42 -5.45
CA GLU A 34 -15.34 -19.14 -6.20
C GLU A 34 -15.95 -20.45 -6.71
N PHE A 35 -17.28 -20.56 -6.64
CA PHE A 35 -18.02 -21.74 -7.08
C PHE A 35 -18.59 -21.56 -8.48
N ASP A 36 -18.87 -22.68 -9.16
CA ASP A 36 -19.43 -22.71 -10.52
C ASP A 36 -20.85 -22.15 -10.64
N GLN A 37 -21.63 -22.23 -9.56
CA GLN A 37 -22.93 -21.60 -9.47
C GLN A 37 -22.77 -20.10 -9.25
N PRO A 38 -23.42 -19.23 -10.03
CA PRO A 38 -23.20 -17.79 -9.93
C PRO A 38 -23.89 -17.19 -8.68
N GLY A 39 -23.54 -15.94 -8.37
CA GLY A 39 -24.14 -15.19 -7.27
C GLY A 39 -25.64 -14.95 -7.45
N LEU A 40 -26.30 -14.51 -6.37
CA LEU A 40 -27.75 -14.33 -6.33
C LEU A 40 -28.31 -13.43 -7.44
N LEU A 41 -27.58 -12.39 -7.86
CA LEU A 41 -28.05 -11.44 -8.87
C LEU A 41 -28.14 -12.03 -10.29
N GLU A 42 -27.35 -13.06 -10.56
CA GLU A 42 -27.44 -13.80 -11.81
C GLU A 42 -28.53 -14.86 -11.75
N ARG A 43 -28.62 -15.59 -10.62
CA ARG A 43 -29.63 -16.63 -10.41
C ARG A 43 -31.07 -16.10 -10.31
N ASN A 44 -31.24 -14.88 -9.84
CA ASN A 44 -32.54 -14.30 -9.50
C ASN A 44 -32.65 -12.88 -10.11
N PRO A 45 -32.99 -12.76 -11.41
CA PRO A 45 -33.08 -11.48 -12.10
C PRO A 45 -34.02 -10.47 -11.43
N GLU A 46 -35.04 -10.93 -10.70
CA GLU A 46 -35.97 -10.12 -9.92
C GLU A 46 -35.31 -9.35 -8.77
N LEU A 47 -34.18 -9.86 -8.25
CA LEU A 47 -33.40 -9.17 -7.24
C LEU A 47 -32.74 -7.91 -7.81
N ARG A 48 -32.59 -7.75 -9.13
CA ARG A 48 -31.93 -6.58 -9.75
C ARG A 48 -32.73 -5.27 -9.62
N THR A 49 -33.88 -5.31 -8.95
CA THR A 49 -34.68 -4.13 -8.63
C THR A 49 -34.40 -3.65 -7.21
N ALA A 50 -34.53 -2.34 -6.94
CA ALA A 50 -34.32 -1.79 -5.60
C ALA A 50 -35.19 -2.46 -4.52
N SER A 51 -36.41 -2.89 -4.86
CA SER A 51 -37.30 -3.62 -3.96
C SER A 51 -36.94 -5.08 -3.76
N GLY A 52 -36.37 -5.75 -4.77
CA GLY A 52 -35.94 -7.15 -4.69
C GLY A 52 -34.61 -7.33 -3.98
N LEU A 53 -33.72 -6.33 -4.04
CA LEU A 53 -32.42 -6.31 -3.34
C LEU A 53 -32.51 -5.81 -1.89
N ALA A 54 -33.68 -5.33 -1.46
CA ALA A 54 -33.90 -4.95 -0.08
C ALA A 54 -33.72 -6.19 0.81
N LYS A 55 -32.85 -6.07 1.82
CA LYS A 55 -32.39 -7.19 2.67
C LYS A 55 -33.52 -7.94 3.40
N ASP A 56 -34.62 -7.24 3.62
CA ASP A 56 -35.85 -7.67 4.29
C ASP A 56 -36.96 -8.05 3.30
N SER A 57 -36.66 -8.02 1.99
CA SER A 57 -37.63 -8.49 1.01
C SER A 57 -37.76 -10.01 1.09
N PRO A 58 -38.99 -10.56 1.01
CA PRO A 58 -39.20 -12.01 1.01
C PRO A 58 -38.47 -12.73 -0.14
N GLN A 59 -38.19 -12.02 -1.23
CA GLN A 59 -37.44 -12.53 -2.36
C GLN A 59 -35.95 -12.66 -2.02
N PHE A 60 -35.33 -11.62 -1.45
CA PHE A 60 -33.92 -11.66 -1.03
C PHE A 60 -33.69 -12.70 0.06
N GLU A 61 -34.56 -12.78 1.07
CA GLU A 61 -34.42 -13.74 2.17
C GLU A 61 -34.45 -15.20 1.69
N ARG A 62 -35.39 -15.54 0.78
CA ARG A 62 -35.45 -16.90 0.21
C ARG A 62 -34.22 -17.22 -0.62
N ALA A 63 -33.83 -16.32 -1.52
CA ALA A 63 -32.66 -16.52 -2.38
C ALA A 63 -31.38 -16.66 -1.54
N MET A 64 -31.23 -15.85 -0.49
CA MET A 64 -30.13 -15.93 0.47
C MET A 64 -30.10 -17.26 1.20
N GLY A 65 -31.24 -17.74 1.72
CA GLY A 65 -31.33 -19.01 2.44
C GLY A 65 -30.94 -20.22 1.59
N GLU A 66 -31.33 -20.24 0.31
CA GLU A 66 -30.90 -21.27 -0.64
C GLU A 66 -29.39 -21.26 -0.85
N LEU A 67 -28.80 -20.07 -1.08
CA LEU A 67 -27.36 -19.96 -1.34
C LEU A 67 -26.51 -20.23 -0.10
N GLN A 68 -26.97 -19.81 1.08
CA GLN A 68 -26.31 -20.15 2.34
C GLN A 68 -26.31 -21.67 2.58
N SER A 69 -27.41 -22.35 2.27
CA SER A 69 -27.49 -23.81 2.35
C SER A 69 -26.51 -24.48 1.38
N PHE A 70 -26.42 -23.95 0.15
CA PHE A 70 -25.43 -24.40 -0.83
C PHE A 70 -23.99 -24.20 -0.33
N GLN A 71 -23.63 -23.00 0.11
CA GLN A 71 -22.28 -22.70 0.61
C GLN A 71 -21.93 -23.52 1.85
N ALA A 72 -22.88 -23.76 2.76
CA ALA A 72 -22.66 -24.61 3.92
C ALA A 72 -22.29 -26.05 3.53
N GLY A 73 -22.96 -26.60 2.50
CA GLY A 73 -22.59 -27.90 1.92
C GLY A 73 -21.18 -27.90 1.34
N ARG A 74 -20.83 -26.86 0.58
CA ARG A 74 -19.48 -26.69 0.01
C ARG A 74 -18.39 -26.53 1.06
N ILE A 75 -18.65 -25.77 2.12
CA ILE A 75 -17.73 -25.59 3.25
C ILE A 75 -17.47 -26.92 3.96
N ALA A 76 -18.50 -27.76 4.14
CA ALA A 76 -18.36 -29.08 4.76
C ALA A 76 -17.56 -30.06 3.88
N GLU A 77 -17.78 -30.03 2.56
CA GLU A 77 -17.00 -30.82 1.60
C GLU A 77 -15.53 -30.38 1.57
N ILE A 78 -15.28 -29.07 1.52
CA ILE A 78 -13.94 -28.49 1.61
C ILE A 78 -13.29 -28.90 2.93
N GLY A 79 -14.00 -28.79 4.07
CA GLY A 79 -13.45 -29.20 5.37
C GLY A 79 -13.07 -30.69 5.42
N SER A 80 -13.85 -31.55 4.74
CA SER A 80 -13.55 -32.98 4.62
C SER A 80 -12.30 -33.23 3.77
N GLU A 81 -12.14 -32.53 2.65
CA GLU A 81 -10.94 -32.58 1.79
C GLU A 81 -9.69 -32.04 2.50
N LEU A 82 -9.85 -31.01 3.33
CA LEU A 82 -8.76 -30.45 4.13
C LEU A 82 -8.39 -31.34 5.33
N GLY A 83 -9.30 -32.21 5.79
CA GLY A 83 -9.14 -32.98 7.03
C GLY A 83 -9.24 -32.11 8.30
N ARG A 84 -9.79 -30.90 8.18
CA ARG A 84 -9.96 -29.90 9.25
C ARG A 84 -11.11 -28.97 8.93
N ALA A 85 -11.60 -28.23 9.93
CA ALA A 85 -12.59 -27.18 9.67
C ALA A 85 -12.03 -26.13 8.69
N ALA A 86 -12.84 -25.76 7.70
CA ALA A 86 -12.54 -24.69 6.77
C ALA A 86 -12.76 -23.34 7.48
N GLU A 87 -11.67 -22.57 7.65
CA GLU A 87 -11.72 -21.25 8.30
C GLU A 87 -12.18 -20.20 7.29
N VAL A 88 -13.49 -19.95 7.29
CA VAL A 88 -14.12 -18.93 6.45
C VAL A 88 -13.91 -17.54 7.05
N SER A 89 -13.25 -16.67 6.30
CA SER A 89 -13.04 -15.26 6.60
C SER A 89 -14.13 -14.37 5.99
N HIS A 90 -14.68 -14.76 4.84
CA HIS A 90 -15.64 -13.97 4.07
C HIS A 90 -16.61 -14.88 3.31
N HIS A 91 -17.87 -14.46 3.18
CA HIS A 91 -18.87 -15.07 2.29
C HIS A 91 -19.24 -14.07 1.19
N PHE A 92 -19.11 -14.47 -0.06
CA PHE A 92 -19.55 -13.71 -1.23
C PHE A 92 -20.78 -14.39 -1.80
N VAL A 93 -21.90 -13.66 -1.85
CA VAL A 93 -23.20 -14.25 -2.13
C VAL A 93 -23.95 -13.57 -3.27
N LEU A 94 -23.73 -12.27 -3.50
CA LEU A 94 -24.60 -11.47 -4.38
C LEU A 94 -24.14 -11.43 -5.84
N VAL A 95 -22.93 -10.94 -6.08
CA VAL A 95 -22.37 -10.75 -7.44
C VAL A 95 -21.66 -12.01 -7.90
N GLU A 96 -20.96 -12.66 -6.98
CA GLU A 96 -20.30 -13.93 -7.15
C GLU A 96 -20.70 -14.84 -5.98
N ASN A 97 -20.54 -16.14 -6.17
CA ASN A 97 -20.76 -17.15 -5.14
C ASN A 97 -19.40 -17.70 -4.74
N ALA A 98 -18.83 -17.17 -3.66
CA ALA A 98 -17.49 -17.53 -3.24
C ALA A 98 -17.37 -17.49 -1.72
N ILE A 99 -16.26 -18.03 -1.21
CA ILE A 99 -15.86 -17.92 0.19
C ILE A 99 -14.39 -17.55 0.29
N GLY A 100 -14.04 -16.68 1.23
CA GLY A 100 -12.65 -16.40 1.58
C GLY A 100 -12.17 -17.40 2.62
N LEU A 101 -11.15 -18.19 2.32
CA LEU A 101 -10.59 -19.22 3.20
C LEU A 101 -9.13 -18.94 3.53
N ARG A 102 -8.69 -19.42 4.70
CA ARG A 102 -7.27 -19.60 4.98
C ARG A 102 -6.79 -20.98 4.56
N LEU A 103 -5.96 -21.01 3.52
CA LEU A 103 -5.42 -22.22 2.91
C LEU A 103 -3.91 -22.09 2.74
N THR A 104 -3.19 -23.18 2.90
CA THR A 104 -1.85 -23.31 2.31
C THR A 104 -1.97 -23.38 0.79
N GLU A 105 -0.89 -23.10 0.06
CA GLU A 105 -0.86 -23.24 -1.41
C GLU A 105 -1.17 -24.69 -1.88
N ALA A 106 -0.82 -25.69 -1.08
CA ALA A 106 -1.13 -27.09 -1.37
C ALA A 106 -2.62 -27.41 -1.15
N GLU A 107 -3.22 -26.86 -0.09
CA GLU A 107 -4.66 -26.92 0.13
C GLU A 107 -5.42 -26.18 -0.98
N ALA A 108 -5.02 -24.96 -1.32
CA ALA A 108 -5.63 -24.17 -2.41
C ALA A 108 -5.63 -24.92 -3.74
N ARG A 109 -4.52 -25.59 -4.09
CA ARG A 109 -4.44 -26.43 -5.30
C ARG A 109 -5.37 -27.64 -5.27
N ARG A 110 -5.54 -28.28 -4.11
CA ARG A 110 -6.50 -29.40 -3.97
C ARG A 110 -7.95 -28.91 -4.07
N ILE A 111 -8.27 -27.81 -3.40
CA ILE A 111 -9.60 -27.21 -3.46
C ILE A 111 -9.95 -26.74 -4.87
N ALA A 112 -8.97 -26.22 -5.63
CA ALA A 112 -9.16 -25.84 -7.03
C ALA A 112 -9.54 -27.03 -7.96
N GLN A 113 -9.32 -28.28 -7.53
CA GLN A 113 -9.69 -29.48 -8.28
C GLN A 113 -11.04 -30.07 -7.85
N LEU A 114 -11.67 -29.54 -6.79
CA LEU A 114 -12.96 -30.06 -6.34
C LEU A 114 -14.06 -29.74 -7.38
N PRO A 115 -14.93 -30.72 -7.72
CA PRO A 115 -16.10 -30.44 -8.54
C PRO A 115 -16.91 -29.29 -7.95
N GLY A 116 -17.34 -28.35 -8.78
CA GLY A 116 -18.10 -27.18 -8.34
C GLY A 116 -17.27 -25.96 -7.87
N VAL A 117 -15.94 -26.03 -7.91
CA VAL A 117 -15.06 -24.86 -7.74
C VAL A 117 -14.70 -24.28 -9.10
N ALA A 118 -15.03 -23.01 -9.32
CA ALA A 118 -14.72 -22.26 -10.53
C ALA A 118 -13.30 -21.67 -10.50
N SER A 119 -12.90 -21.07 -9.38
CA SER A 119 -11.58 -20.45 -9.25
C SER A 119 -11.08 -20.44 -7.81
N VAL A 120 -9.76 -20.44 -7.63
CA VAL A 120 -9.10 -20.22 -6.33
C VAL A 120 -8.00 -19.18 -6.52
N THR A 121 -8.20 -17.98 -5.96
CA THR A 121 -7.32 -16.83 -6.18
C THR A 121 -6.81 -16.26 -4.85
N ARG A 122 -5.53 -15.93 -4.78
CA ARG A 122 -4.89 -15.39 -3.57
C ARG A 122 -5.20 -13.90 -3.39
N GLU A 123 -5.43 -13.48 -2.15
CA GLU A 123 -5.71 -12.08 -1.76
C GLU A 123 -4.52 -11.17 -2.12
N GLN A 124 -4.82 -9.96 -2.61
CA GLN A 124 -3.84 -8.93 -2.98
C GLN A 124 -3.76 -7.81 -1.92
N VAL A 125 -2.64 -7.09 -1.85
CA VAL A 125 -2.27 -6.04 -0.86
C VAL A 125 -1.65 -4.85 -1.61
N TYR A 126 -1.79 -3.62 -1.10
CA TYR A 126 -1.35 -2.36 -1.76
C TYR A 126 -0.63 -1.41 -0.75
N THR A 127 0.30 -0.54 -1.20
CA THR A 127 1.12 0.43 -0.38
C THR A 127 1.09 1.88 -0.95
N LEU A 128 1.64 2.89 -0.22
CA LEU A 128 1.61 4.35 -0.54
C LEU A 128 3.03 4.99 -0.50
N ASP A 129 3.39 5.92 -1.42
CA ASP A 129 4.66 6.69 -1.47
C ASP A 129 4.53 8.10 -2.14
N THR A 130 5.26 9.15 -1.69
CA THR A 130 5.08 10.57 -2.13
C THR A 130 6.33 11.40 -2.49
N TYR A 131 7.39 10.82 -3.08
CA TYR A 131 8.57 11.60 -3.53
C TYR A 131 8.44 12.24 -4.93
N ARG A 132 7.42 11.87 -5.73
CA ARG A 132 7.27 12.28 -7.16
C ARG A 132 5.90 12.86 -7.51
N GLY A 133 4.97 12.86 -6.57
CA GLY A 133 3.58 13.29 -6.80
C GLY A 133 3.48 14.67 -7.48
N PRO A 134 4.13 15.71 -6.93
CA PRO A 134 4.08 17.06 -7.52
C PRO A 134 4.61 17.12 -8.96
N GLU A 135 5.73 16.46 -9.25
CA GLU A 135 6.31 16.46 -10.61
C GLU A 135 5.42 15.72 -11.60
N PHE A 136 4.88 14.56 -11.18
CA PHE A 136 3.99 13.74 -12.02
C PHE A 136 2.74 14.50 -12.48
N ILE A 137 2.16 15.32 -11.59
CA ILE A 137 0.99 16.14 -11.91
C ILE A 137 1.35 17.52 -12.48
N ASN A 138 2.63 17.80 -12.71
CA ASN A 138 3.14 19.08 -13.19
C ASN A 138 2.87 20.28 -12.26
N ALA A 139 2.81 20.08 -10.94
CA ALA A 139 2.58 21.14 -9.98
C ALA A 139 3.63 22.27 -10.09
N GLN A 140 4.86 21.94 -10.48
CA GLN A 140 5.95 22.89 -10.73
C GLN A 140 5.63 23.95 -11.77
N LEU A 141 4.71 23.68 -12.71
CA LEU A 141 4.27 24.66 -13.70
C LEU A 141 3.35 25.73 -13.09
N ILE A 142 2.63 25.39 -12.01
CA ILE A 142 1.86 26.35 -11.21
C ILE A 142 2.79 27.16 -10.31
N TRP A 143 3.76 26.47 -9.68
CA TRP A 143 4.73 27.11 -8.79
C TRP A 143 5.56 28.19 -9.49
N ASN A 144 5.95 27.97 -10.74
CA ASN A 144 6.72 28.95 -11.51
C ASN A 144 5.85 29.91 -12.36
N GLY A 145 4.53 29.79 -12.28
CA GLY A 145 3.56 30.63 -13.00
C GLY A 145 3.38 30.30 -14.48
N SER A 146 4.12 29.36 -15.05
CA SER A 146 4.01 29.03 -16.49
C SER A 146 2.66 28.45 -16.90
N ALA A 147 1.91 27.86 -15.95
CA ALA A 147 0.58 27.33 -16.15
C ALA A 147 -0.51 28.10 -15.37
N THR A 148 -0.24 29.33 -14.93
CA THR A 148 -1.22 30.16 -14.20
C THR A 148 -1.72 31.33 -15.04
N PRO A 149 -3.00 31.73 -14.89
CA PRO A 149 -3.51 32.95 -15.52
C PRO A 149 -2.67 34.16 -15.09
N GLY A 150 -2.07 34.84 -16.06
CA GLY A 150 -1.25 36.04 -15.80
C GLY A 150 0.20 35.76 -15.38
N GLY A 151 0.65 34.51 -15.37
CA GLY A 151 2.06 34.18 -15.12
C GLY A 151 2.50 34.29 -13.67
N THR A 152 1.55 34.36 -12.73
CA THR A 152 1.87 34.54 -11.30
C THR A 152 2.26 33.19 -10.67
N PRO A 153 3.45 33.08 -10.04
CA PRO A 153 3.86 31.87 -9.35
C PRO A 153 3.01 31.64 -8.10
N TYR A 154 2.55 30.40 -7.89
CA TYR A 154 1.80 30.01 -6.70
C TYR A 154 2.25 28.64 -6.19
N ASP A 155 2.87 28.60 -5.02
CA ASP A 155 3.29 27.39 -4.30
C ASP A 155 2.56 27.22 -2.95
N GLY A 156 1.49 27.99 -2.75
CA GLY A 156 0.62 27.94 -1.58
C GLY A 156 0.84 29.06 -0.56
N LEU A 157 1.82 29.96 -0.74
CA LEU A 157 2.02 31.06 0.19
C LEU A 157 0.74 31.89 0.40
N GLY A 158 0.37 32.09 1.67
CA GLY A 158 -0.84 32.80 2.08
C GLY A 158 -2.11 31.94 2.11
N MET A 159 -2.04 30.67 1.72
CA MET A 159 -3.14 29.71 1.84
C MET A 159 -3.05 28.91 3.14
N ILE A 160 -4.19 28.53 3.70
CA ILE A 160 -4.32 27.74 4.92
C ILE A 160 -5.04 26.42 4.59
N ALA A 161 -4.34 25.31 4.79
CA ALA A 161 -4.86 23.96 4.63
C ALA A 161 -5.22 23.34 6.00
N GLY A 162 -6.48 23.00 6.19
CA GLY A 162 -6.96 22.18 7.30
C GLY A 162 -6.80 20.69 7.02
N VAL A 163 -6.27 19.93 7.96
CA VAL A 163 -6.13 18.46 7.85
C VAL A 163 -6.86 17.80 9.01
N LEU A 164 -7.88 17.00 8.69
CA LEU A 164 -8.62 16.17 9.65
C LEU A 164 -8.15 14.72 9.53
N ASP A 165 -7.37 14.24 10.50
CA ASP A 165 -6.69 12.94 10.39
C ASP A 165 -6.23 12.39 11.77
N THR A 166 -5.17 11.58 11.82
CA THR A 166 -4.59 11.00 13.04
C THR A 166 -3.66 11.95 13.81
N GLY A 167 -3.50 13.18 13.33
CA GLY A 167 -2.60 14.20 13.88
C GLY A 167 -1.47 14.54 12.92
N TYR A 168 -0.37 15.04 13.45
CA TYR A 168 0.88 15.20 12.70
C TYR A 168 2.10 14.93 13.59
N ASN A 169 3.24 14.60 12.98
CA ASN A 169 4.53 14.49 13.66
C ASN A 169 5.14 15.89 13.79
N SER A 170 5.09 16.47 14.99
CA SER A 170 5.49 17.88 15.19
C SER A 170 6.98 18.15 14.99
N ASP A 171 7.81 17.12 15.09
CA ASP A 171 9.26 17.21 14.93
C ASP A 171 9.73 17.00 13.48
N HIS A 172 8.84 16.63 12.55
CA HIS A 172 9.23 16.29 11.18
C HIS A 172 9.57 17.55 10.35
N PRO A 173 10.64 17.55 9.53
CA PRO A 173 11.10 18.71 8.76
C PRO A 173 10.08 19.23 7.73
N SER A 174 9.06 18.44 7.39
CA SER A 174 7.94 18.89 6.54
C SER A 174 7.04 19.94 7.21
N PHE A 175 7.08 20.07 8.55
CA PHE A 175 6.14 20.91 9.32
C PHE A 175 6.81 22.03 10.12
N ILE A 176 8.13 22.15 10.05
CA ILE A 176 8.86 23.25 10.69
C ILE A 176 8.67 24.55 9.90
N ASN A 177 8.98 25.69 10.53
CA ASN A 177 9.01 26.98 9.85
C ASN A 177 10.11 26.99 8.78
N ASP A 178 9.71 26.96 7.50
CA ASP A 178 10.61 27.01 6.36
C ASP A 178 10.97 28.48 6.02
N PRO A 179 12.25 28.89 6.14
CA PRO A 179 12.67 30.23 5.79
C PRO A 179 12.47 30.58 4.31
N SER A 180 12.44 29.59 3.41
CA SER A 180 12.22 29.82 1.98
C SER A 180 10.80 30.32 1.68
N CYS A 181 9.84 29.92 2.52
CA CYS A 181 8.46 30.42 2.51
C CYS A 181 8.26 31.61 3.47
N GLY A 182 9.30 32.00 4.22
CA GLY A 182 9.27 33.08 5.21
C GLY A 182 8.48 32.76 6.49
N HIS A 183 8.09 31.49 6.72
CA HIS A 183 7.26 31.12 7.87
C HIS A 183 7.92 31.47 9.20
N GLY A 184 7.15 32.09 10.10
CA GLY A 184 7.64 32.51 11.42
C GLY A 184 8.64 33.68 11.39
N VAL A 185 8.83 34.33 10.24
CA VAL A 185 9.69 35.51 10.09
C VAL A 185 8.85 36.75 9.77
N GLY A 186 9.04 37.81 10.55
CA GLY A 186 8.34 39.08 10.34
C GLY A 186 6.85 38.97 10.62
N LEU A 187 6.02 39.27 9.61
CA LEU A 187 4.55 39.20 9.68
C LEU A 187 3.98 37.89 9.12
N ILE A 188 4.83 37.01 8.57
CA ILE A 188 4.38 35.74 8.01
C ILE A 188 4.19 34.74 9.17
N PRO A 189 3.00 34.15 9.33
CA PRO A 189 2.73 33.19 10.40
C PRO A 189 3.62 31.93 10.33
N PRO A 190 3.65 31.11 11.40
CA PRO A 190 4.31 29.81 11.38
C PRO A 190 3.73 28.84 10.34
N LYS A 191 4.49 27.80 9.99
CA LYS A 191 4.06 26.73 9.08
C LYS A 191 2.78 26.05 9.57
N VAL A 192 2.73 25.69 10.85
CA VAL A 192 1.55 25.15 11.52
C VAL A 192 0.95 26.24 12.40
N LEU A 193 -0.25 26.71 12.06
CA LEU A 193 -0.95 27.79 12.78
C LEU A 193 -1.60 27.30 14.06
N GLY A 194 -2.04 26.03 14.04
CA GLY A 194 -2.68 25.39 15.17
C GLY A 194 -2.76 23.88 14.95
N ALA A 195 -2.63 23.12 16.03
CA ALA A 195 -2.80 21.68 16.04
C ALA A 195 -3.55 21.28 17.31
N VAL A 196 -4.62 20.50 17.17
CA VAL A 196 -5.48 20.16 18.30
C VAL A 196 -6.06 18.75 18.19
N ASP A 197 -6.23 18.09 19.33
CA ASP A 197 -6.89 16.80 19.45
C ASP A 197 -8.39 16.99 19.69
N CYS A 198 -9.20 16.34 18.86
CA CYS A 198 -10.64 16.47 18.84
C CYS A 198 -11.37 15.32 19.54
N SER A 199 -10.66 14.52 20.35
CA SER A 199 -11.29 13.52 21.24
C SER A 199 -12.13 14.15 22.37
N ALA A 200 -12.05 15.47 22.55
CA ALA A 200 -12.83 16.25 23.51
C ALA A 200 -13.01 17.70 23.03
N THR A 201 -14.05 18.37 23.52
CA THR A 201 -14.27 19.81 23.28
C THR A 201 -14.48 20.57 24.59
N ASP A 202 -14.18 21.87 24.56
CA ASP A 202 -14.56 22.80 25.61
C ASP A 202 -16.06 23.20 25.52
N PRO A 203 -16.58 24.02 26.46
CA PRO A 203 -17.98 24.47 26.42
C PRO A 203 -18.35 25.35 25.21
N SER A 204 -17.37 25.88 24.47
CA SER A 204 -17.59 26.63 23.23
C SER A 204 -17.69 25.71 21.99
N GLY A 205 -17.42 24.42 22.17
CA GLY A 205 -17.41 23.42 21.10
C GLY A 205 -16.08 23.34 20.35
N PHE A 206 -15.03 24.02 20.84
CA PHE A 206 -13.70 23.93 20.26
C PHE A 206 -12.94 22.72 20.81
N CYS A 207 -12.19 22.02 19.96
CA CYS A 207 -11.40 20.86 20.37
C CYS A 207 -10.40 21.22 21.48
N ASN A 208 -10.23 20.35 22.48
CA ASN A 208 -9.31 20.58 23.61
C ASN A 208 -8.69 19.29 24.16
N GLY A 209 -8.61 18.25 23.32
CA GLY A 209 -8.02 16.97 23.66
C GLY A 209 -6.53 17.07 24.00
N PRO A 210 -5.96 15.98 24.54
CA PRO A 210 -4.66 16.00 25.21
C PRO A 210 -3.46 16.17 24.27
N SER A 211 -3.49 15.63 23.04
CA SER A 211 -2.31 15.71 22.16
C SER A 211 -2.62 15.53 20.66
N PRO A 212 -2.28 16.50 19.80
CA PRO A 212 -2.41 16.39 18.35
C PRO A 212 -1.31 15.56 17.69
N GLU A 213 -0.37 15.01 18.46
CA GLU A 213 0.76 14.23 17.94
C GLU A 213 0.28 12.94 17.26
N ASP A 214 0.84 12.67 16.09
CA ASP A 214 0.52 11.49 15.29
C ASP A 214 1.33 10.27 15.74
N THR A 215 0.63 9.25 16.22
CA THR A 215 1.20 7.95 16.59
C THR A 215 0.87 6.85 15.59
N ASN A 216 0.15 7.19 14.50
CA ASN A 216 -0.25 6.27 13.44
C ASN A 216 0.64 6.44 12.20
N GLY A 217 0.92 7.69 11.81
CA GLY A 217 1.68 8.06 10.62
C GLY A 217 0.81 8.51 9.45
N HIS A 218 -0.48 8.14 9.43
CA HIS A 218 -1.40 8.50 8.34
C HIS A 218 -1.59 10.02 8.20
N GLY A 219 -1.86 10.72 9.30
CA GLY A 219 -2.03 12.17 9.30
C GLY A 219 -0.77 12.94 8.94
N SER A 220 0.40 12.48 9.39
CA SER A 220 1.69 13.04 8.96
C SER A 220 1.92 12.84 7.46
N HIS A 221 1.58 11.67 6.93
CA HIS A 221 1.69 11.38 5.50
C HIS A 221 0.74 12.27 4.67
N THR A 222 -0.54 12.37 5.05
CA THR A 222 -1.52 13.18 4.30
C THR A 222 -1.22 14.67 4.41
N ALA A 223 -0.89 15.19 5.60
CA ALA A 223 -0.54 16.59 5.80
C ALA A 223 0.71 17.00 5.01
N SER A 224 1.76 16.16 5.01
CA SER A 224 2.98 16.42 4.24
C SER A 224 2.75 16.31 2.72
N THR A 225 1.81 15.49 2.27
CA THR A 225 1.41 15.43 0.85
C THR A 225 0.72 16.72 0.40
N VAL A 226 -0.13 17.30 1.25
CA VAL A 226 -0.83 18.56 0.96
C VAL A 226 0.14 19.73 0.94
N ALA A 227 0.86 19.92 2.05
CA ALA A 227 1.65 21.12 2.29
C ALA A 227 2.95 20.81 3.06
N GLY A 228 3.60 19.68 2.86
CA GLY A 228 4.95 19.45 3.39
C GLY A 228 5.95 20.41 2.75
N ASN A 229 6.87 20.94 3.55
CA ASN A 229 7.97 21.78 3.06
C ASN A 229 8.79 21.06 1.97
N ARG A 230 9.53 21.85 1.19
CA ARG A 230 10.59 21.33 0.34
C ARG A 230 11.71 20.82 1.24
N ILE A 231 11.98 19.52 1.19
CA ILE A 231 13.04 18.89 1.98
C ILE A 231 13.97 18.11 1.05
N ASP A 232 15.26 18.25 1.28
CA ASP A 232 16.31 17.53 0.55
C ASP A 232 17.02 16.53 1.48
N ALA A 233 18.07 15.88 0.98
CA ALA A 233 18.86 14.91 1.73
C ALA A 233 19.57 15.48 2.98
N THR A 234 19.56 16.80 3.20
CA THR A 234 20.15 17.45 4.37
C THR A 234 19.17 17.59 5.55
N ALA A 235 17.87 17.34 5.32
CA ALA A 235 16.88 17.34 6.37
C ALA A 235 17.16 16.24 7.42
N ASN A 236 16.62 16.40 8.63
CA ASN A 236 16.76 15.41 9.71
C ASN A 236 15.37 15.02 10.26
N PRO A 237 14.93 13.76 10.08
CA PRO A 237 15.60 12.69 9.35
C PRO A 237 15.71 13.00 7.85
N ALA A 238 16.72 12.43 7.19
CA ALA A 238 16.90 12.61 5.75
C ALA A 238 15.82 11.80 4.99
N PRO A 239 15.09 12.42 4.07
CA PRO A 239 14.09 11.73 3.26
C PRO A 239 14.72 10.75 2.27
N PRO A 240 14.07 9.62 1.98
CA PRO A 240 14.50 8.70 0.94
C PRO A 240 14.16 9.27 -0.45
N ILE A 241 15.06 10.09 -1.00
CA ILE A 241 14.90 10.70 -2.33
C ILE A 241 15.70 9.88 -3.35
N PRO A 242 15.03 9.15 -4.28
CA PRO A 242 15.73 8.41 -5.31
C PRO A 242 16.31 9.35 -6.37
N ALA A 243 17.47 9.02 -6.93
CA ALA A 243 17.99 9.73 -8.09
C ALA A 243 17.02 9.60 -9.30
N PRO A 244 16.91 10.61 -10.18
CA PRO A 244 17.65 11.87 -10.20
C PRO A 244 17.04 12.99 -9.34
N PHE A 245 16.01 12.70 -8.53
CA PHE A 245 15.36 13.71 -7.70
C PHE A 245 16.30 14.16 -6.58
N THR A 246 16.16 15.42 -6.18
CA THR A 246 17.01 16.05 -5.15
C THR A 246 16.21 16.58 -3.98
N GLU A 247 14.89 16.70 -4.12
CA GLU A 247 13.98 17.17 -3.08
C GLU A 247 12.67 16.35 -3.12
N MET A 248 11.96 16.33 -2.00
CA MET A 248 10.54 15.96 -1.92
C MET A 248 9.74 17.10 -1.29
N SER A 249 8.46 17.19 -1.61
CA SER A 249 7.58 18.26 -1.13
C SER A 249 6.11 17.86 -1.20
N GLY A 250 5.26 18.60 -0.48
CA GLY A 250 3.82 18.60 -0.74
C GLY A 250 3.47 19.35 -2.02
N VAL A 251 2.19 19.29 -2.42
CA VAL A 251 1.70 20.00 -3.60
C VAL A 251 1.74 21.52 -3.43
N ALA A 252 1.49 22.02 -2.22
CA ALA A 252 1.53 23.43 -1.86
C ALA A 252 2.55 23.67 -0.72
N PRO A 253 3.87 23.59 -1.00
CA PRO A 253 4.90 23.56 0.04
C PRO A 253 4.94 24.81 0.93
N CYS A 254 4.47 25.97 0.45
CA CYS A 254 4.43 27.20 1.25
C CYS A 254 3.07 27.51 1.90
N ALA A 255 2.08 26.64 1.76
CA ALA A 255 0.81 26.77 2.48
C ALA A 255 1.01 26.55 3.99
N HIS A 256 0.19 27.22 4.80
CA HIS A 256 0.08 26.99 6.23
C HIS A 256 -0.82 25.79 6.53
N LEU A 257 -0.65 25.20 7.70
CA LEU A 257 -1.43 24.04 8.17
C LEU A 257 -2.21 24.35 9.44
N ARG A 258 -3.46 23.86 9.49
CA ARG A 258 -4.22 23.65 10.73
C ARG A 258 -4.53 22.17 10.88
N ILE A 259 -4.11 21.58 11.98
CA ILE A 259 -4.20 20.13 12.22
C ILE A 259 -5.31 19.83 13.22
N TYR A 260 -6.25 18.97 12.84
CA TYR A 260 -7.31 18.47 13.71
C TYR A 260 -7.18 16.95 13.79
N LYS A 261 -6.74 16.45 14.93
CA LYS A 261 -6.68 15.01 15.17
C LYS A 261 -8.07 14.50 15.55
N THR A 262 -8.75 13.91 14.57
CA THR A 262 -10.09 13.32 14.73
C THR A 262 -10.05 11.79 14.75
N CYS A 263 -8.86 11.21 14.61
CA CYS A 263 -8.61 9.77 14.61
C CYS A 263 -7.54 9.44 15.66
N PRO A 264 -7.88 9.22 16.95
CA PRO A 264 -6.89 9.02 18.01
C PRO A 264 -6.08 7.71 17.90
N GLY A 265 -6.38 6.85 16.93
CA GLY A 265 -5.70 5.58 16.66
C GLY A 265 -5.94 5.08 15.24
N GLN A 266 -6.41 3.84 15.08
CA GLN A 266 -6.75 3.24 13.78
C GLN A 266 -8.21 3.50 13.34
N THR A 267 -8.98 4.21 14.16
CA THR A 267 -10.39 4.51 13.93
C THR A 267 -10.65 6.00 14.14
N CYS A 268 -11.66 6.51 13.45
CA CYS A 268 -12.08 7.92 13.53
C CYS A 268 -13.53 8.00 14.05
N PRO A 269 -13.74 8.25 15.35
CA PRO A 269 -15.07 8.36 15.91
C PRO A 269 -15.86 9.52 15.27
N GLY A 270 -17.17 9.30 15.05
CA GLY A 270 -18.02 10.30 14.40
C GLY A 270 -18.11 11.61 15.18
N PHE A 271 -18.08 11.58 16.51
CA PHE A 271 -18.11 12.80 17.33
C PHE A 271 -16.80 13.58 17.24
N ASP A 272 -15.65 12.91 17.23
CA ASP A 272 -14.34 13.53 17.08
C ASP A 272 -14.22 14.21 15.71
N ILE A 273 -14.73 13.56 14.65
CA ILE A 273 -14.84 14.16 13.30
C ILE A 273 -15.74 15.40 13.33
N GLY A 274 -16.91 15.31 13.97
CA GLY A 274 -17.83 16.44 14.11
C GLY A 274 -17.19 17.62 14.84
N ALA A 275 -16.46 17.35 15.93
CA ALA A 275 -15.72 18.35 16.70
C ALA A 275 -14.59 19.00 15.88
N GLY A 276 -13.87 18.23 15.07
CA GLY A 276 -12.85 18.76 14.16
C GLY A 276 -13.42 19.67 13.09
N LEU A 277 -14.52 19.26 12.43
CA LEU A 277 -15.21 20.10 11.44
C LEU A 277 -15.78 21.37 12.06
N GLN A 278 -16.30 21.28 13.29
CA GLN A 278 -16.77 22.44 14.04
C GLN A 278 -15.63 23.39 14.43
N SER A 279 -14.48 22.85 14.87
CA SER A 279 -13.32 23.66 15.23
C SER A 279 -12.73 24.37 14.02
N ALA A 280 -12.71 23.71 12.85
CA ALA A 280 -12.34 24.32 11.59
C ALA A 280 -13.25 25.50 11.21
N LEU A 281 -14.57 25.38 11.43
CA LEU A 281 -15.52 26.48 11.25
C LEU A 281 -15.33 27.62 12.25
N ILE A 282 -14.99 27.31 13.51
CA ILE A 282 -14.74 28.30 14.55
C ILE A 282 -13.48 29.11 14.24
N ASP A 283 -12.42 28.44 13.77
CA ASP A 283 -11.18 29.11 13.33
C ASP A 283 -11.44 30.07 12.15
N GLY A 284 -12.29 29.66 11.20
CA GLY A 284 -12.86 30.55 10.18
C GLY A 284 -11.87 31.11 9.16
N ASP A 285 -10.65 30.59 9.11
CA ASP A 285 -9.55 31.06 8.27
C ASP A 285 -8.99 29.97 7.33
N ILE A 286 -9.66 28.82 7.23
CA ILE A 286 -9.20 27.70 6.37
C ILE A 286 -9.72 27.88 4.94
N ASP A 287 -8.80 27.90 3.97
CA ASP A 287 -9.12 27.96 2.54
C ASP A 287 -9.48 26.59 1.97
N VAL A 288 -8.75 25.54 2.39
CA VAL A 288 -8.93 24.17 1.89
C VAL A 288 -8.86 23.14 3.02
N ILE A 289 -9.73 22.15 3.00
CA ILE A 289 -9.66 20.97 3.87
C ILE A 289 -9.25 19.73 3.08
N ASN A 290 -8.25 19.02 3.59
CA ASN A 290 -7.97 17.64 3.24
C ASN A 290 -8.65 16.69 4.25
N TYR A 291 -9.53 15.83 3.75
CA TYR A 291 -10.28 14.86 4.53
C TYR A 291 -10.00 13.43 4.01
N SER A 292 -9.02 12.75 4.59
CA SER A 292 -8.58 11.42 4.15
C SER A 292 -9.15 10.29 5.02
N ILE A 293 -10.42 10.39 5.40
CA ILE A 293 -11.10 9.43 6.29
C ILE A 293 -12.23 8.74 5.54
N SER A 294 -12.29 7.41 5.59
CA SER A 294 -13.38 6.65 4.94
C SER A 294 -14.74 6.86 5.63
N GLY A 295 -15.86 6.76 4.89
CA GLY A 295 -17.23 6.93 5.38
C GLY A 295 -18.03 7.95 4.57
N GLY A 296 -19.11 8.52 5.11
CA GLY A 296 -19.86 9.57 4.39
C GLY A 296 -20.74 9.03 3.26
N SER A 297 -21.67 8.14 3.56
CA SER A 297 -22.55 7.51 2.55
C SER A 297 -23.93 8.14 2.47
N SER A 298 -24.27 8.98 3.45
CA SER A 298 -25.56 9.65 3.59
C SER A 298 -25.33 11.14 3.89
N PRO A 299 -25.24 12.00 2.87
CA PRO A 299 -24.75 13.39 3.01
C PRO A 299 -25.58 14.27 3.94
N TRP A 300 -26.81 13.86 4.27
CA TRP A 300 -27.70 14.57 5.20
C TRP A 300 -27.73 14.01 6.62
N ASN A 301 -27.26 12.78 6.83
CA ASN A 301 -27.41 12.04 8.10
C ASN A 301 -26.08 11.61 8.74
N ASP A 302 -24.95 12.00 8.14
CA ASP A 302 -23.62 11.77 8.70
C ASP A 302 -22.80 13.07 8.71
N ASN A 303 -21.52 12.97 9.06
CA ASN A 303 -20.61 14.11 9.18
C ASN A 303 -20.35 14.85 7.86
N ASP A 304 -20.75 14.33 6.70
CA ASP A 304 -20.67 15.07 5.44
C ASP A 304 -21.56 16.32 5.45
N ARG A 305 -22.64 16.32 6.23
CA ARG A 305 -23.52 17.48 6.34
C ARG A 305 -22.76 18.71 6.84
N ALA A 306 -21.86 18.56 7.81
CA ALA A 306 -21.07 19.67 8.36
C ALA A 306 -20.09 20.27 7.33
N LYS A 307 -19.68 19.48 6.32
CA LYS A 307 -18.84 19.97 5.22
C LYS A 307 -19.58 20.97 4.32
N LEU A 308 -20.91 20.94 4.27
CA LEU A 308 -21.69 21.97 3.57
C LEU A 308 -21.53 23.34 4.23
N ASP A 309 -21.46 23.38 5.56
CA ASP A 309 -21.32 24.65 6.28
C ASP A 309 -19.91 25.23 6.09
N LEU A 310 -18.88 24.38 6.01
CA LEU A 310 -17.52 24.78 5.62
C LEU A 310 -17.48 25.38 4.21
N VAL A 311 -18.11 24.72 3.25
CA VAL A 311 -18.20 25.21 1.86
C VAL A 311 -18.98 26.51 1.78
N ALA A 312 -20.06 26.66 2.56
CA ALA A 312 -20.81 27.90 2.66
C ALA A 312 -20.00 29.05 3.30
N ALA A 313 -19.02 28.72 4.15
CA ALA A 313 -18.07 29.67 4.72
C ALA A 313 -16.89 30.01 3.78
N GLY A 314 -16.83 29.41 2.59
CA GLY A 314 -15.79 29.68 1.58
C GLY A 314 -14.64 28.67 1.55
N THR A 315 -14.69 27.61 2.36
CA THR A 315 -13.67 26.57 2.40
C THR A 315 -13.90 25.50 1.33
N PHE A 316 -12.88 25.21 0.51
CA PHE A 316 -12.91 24.08 -0.41
C PHE A 316 -12.64 22.76 0.33
N VAL A 317 -13.39 21.69 0.07
CA VAL A 317 -13.22 20.41 0.77
C VAL A 317 -12.86 19.29 -0.22
N ALA A 318 -11.63 18.79 -0.13
CA ALA A 318 -11.16 17.59 -0.81
C ALA A 318 -11.28 16.39 0.12
N ALA A 319 -12.08 15.40 -0.26
CA ALA A 319 -12.34 14.23 0.55
C ALA A 319 -12.03 12.95 -0.23
N SER A 320 -11.40 11.95 0.40
CA SER A 320 -11.06 10.71 -0.30
C SER A 320 -12.33 9.95 -0.72
N ALA A 321 -12.38 9.45 -1.95
CA ALA A 321 -13.53 8.68 -2.44
C ALA A 321 -13.68 7.32 -1.72
N GLY A 322 -12.77 6.99 -0.81
CA GLY A 322 -12.70 5.73 -0.09
C GLY A 322 -11.78 4.72 -0.79
N ASN A 323 -11.17 3.86 0.02
CA ASN A 323 -10.39 2.73 -0.47
C ASN A 323 -11.33 1.52 -0.50
N THR A 324 -11.96 1.31 -1.65
CA THR A 324 -12.72 0.08 -1.90
C THR A 324 -11.75 -1.09 -1.90
N SER A 325 -12.05 -2.13 -1.12
CA SER A 325 -11.37 -3.40 -1.27
C SER A 325 -12.01 -4.18 -2.41
N ASP A 326 -11.23 -5.05 -3.02
CA ASP A 326 -11.59 -6.23 -3.81
C ASP A 326 -12.67 -7.15 -3.18
N THR A 327 -13.02 -6.94 -1.91
CA THR A 327 -14.22 -7.49 -1.23
C THR A 327 -15.52 -6.73 -1.52
N VAL A 328 -15.50 -5.69 -2.35
CA VAL A 328 -16.64 -4.87 -2.80
C VAL A 328 -16.87 -5.11 -4.30
N PRO A 329 -17.68 -6.11 -4.69
CA PRO A 329 -17.68 -6.65 -6.05
C PRO A 329 -18.41 -5.79 -7.10
N ASN A 330 -18.75 -4.53 -6.81
CA ASN A 330 -19.44 -3.63 -7.76
C ASN A 330 -19.05 -2.15 -7.54
N PRO A 331 -18.02 -1.61 -8.23
CA PRO A 331 -17.51 -0.26 -7.98
C PRO A 331 -18.27 0.84 -8.73
N VAL A 332 -19.54 0.64 -9.11
CA VAL A 332 -20.37 1.77 -9.55
C VAL A 332 -20.95 2.44 -8.29
N GLY A 333 -20.28 3.48 -7.81
CA GLY A 333 -20.88 4.42 -6.86
C GLY A 333 -20.68 4.14 -5.37
N GLN A 334 -19.73 3.32 -4.95
CA GLN A 334 -19.25 3.32 -3.55
C GLN A 334 -18.20 4.42 -3.31
N VAL A 335 -18.49 5.59 -3.87
CA VAL A 335 -17.80 6.82 -3.54
C VAL A 335 -18.29 7.24 -2.16
N ASN A 336 -17.35 7.35 -1.25
CA ASN A 336 -17.50 8.06 0.00
C ASN A 336 -17.64 9.55 -0.26
N HIS A 337 -18.26 10.24 0.68
CA HIS A 337 -18.51 11.67 0.63
C HIS A 337 -19.38 12.09 -0.53
N ARG A 338 -20.66 11.68 -0.48
CA ARG A 338 -21.63 11.86 -1.57
C ARG A 338 -22.30 13.24 -1.59
N GLY A 339 -21.87 14.15 -0.72
CA GLY A 339 -22.37 15.52 -0.69
C GLY A 339 -21.95 16.26 -1.96
N PRO A 340 -22.87 16.90 -2.71
CA PRO A 340 -22.53 17.64 -3.93
C PRO A 340 -21.64 18.88 -3.68
N TRP A 341 -21.41 19.23 -2.42
CA TRP A 341 -20.58 20.35 -1.98
C TRP A 341 -19.10 19.98 -1.79
N VAL A 342 -18.73 18.69 -1.78
CA VAL A 342 -17.32 18.27 -1.64
C VAL A 342 -16.75 17.78 -2.96
N MET A 343 -15.42 17.83 -3.09
CA MET A 343 -14.69 17.12 -4.13
C MET A 343 -14.28 15.75 -3.61
N SER A 344 -14.93 14.69 -4.12
CA SER A 344 -14.53 13.31 -3.85
C SER A 344 -13.38 12.88 -4.77
N VAL A 345 -12.24 12.49 -4.21
CA VAL A 345 -10.98 12.25 -4.94
C VAL A 345 -10.68 10.76 -5.04
N ALA A 346 -10.54 10.24 -6.27
CA ALA A 346 -10.12 8.87 -6.54
C ALA A 346 -8.58 8.73 -6.58
N ALA A 347 -8.06 7.50 -6.49
CA ALA A 347 -6.63 7.21 -6.57
C ALA A 347 -6.24 6.57 -7.91
N SER A 348 -5.06 6.90 -8.43
CA SER A 348 -4.46 6.30 -9.63
C SER A 348 -2.97 6.03 -9.42
N THR A 349 -2.41 5.08 -10.16
CA THR A 349 -0.98 4.76 -10.13
C THR A 349 -0.12 5.86 -10.78
N ARG A 350 1.16 5.91 -10.41
CA ARG A 350 2.20 6.76 -11.01
C ARG A 350 3.30 5.89 -11.63
N ASP A 351 4.16 6.49 -12.43
CA ASP A 351 5.23 5.87 -13.21
C ASP A 351 6.55 5.67 -12.44
N GLY A 352 6.50 5.39 -11.14
CA GLY A 352 7.71 5.11 -10.35
C GLY A 352 7.46 4.30 -9.08
N ASP A 353 7.80 3.02 -9.12
CA ASP A 353 8.06 2.17 -7.96
C ASP A 353 9.57 1.94 -7.90
N PHE A 354 10.24 2.42 -6.84
CA PHE A 354 11.69 2.24 -6.68
C PHE A 354 11.97 1.14 -5.67
N ALA A 355 11.92 -0.09 -6.16
CA ALA A 355 12.70 -1.18 -5.60
C ALA A 355 14.21 -0.85 -5.77
N GLY A 356 15.09 -1.37 -4.89
CA GLY A 356 16.54 -1.33 -5.14
C GLY A 356 16.87 -2.00 -6.48
N VAL A 357 18.01 -1.70 -7.10
CA VAL A 357 18.42 -2.38 -8.34
C VAL A 357 19.75 -3.10 -8.17
N GLY A 358 19.84 -4.32 -8.68
CA GLY A 358 21.07 -5.10 -8.69
C GLY A 358 21.42 -5.66 -10.07
N SER A 359 22.72 -5.75 -10.33
CA SER A 359 23.27 -6.34 -11.56
C SER A 359 24.35 -7.35 -11.21
N ILE A 360 24.43 -8.44 -11.96
CA ILE A 360 25.53 -9.40 -11.87
C ILE A 360 26.54 -9.16 -12.99
N SER A 361 27.82 -9.19 -12.65
CA SER A 361 28.94 -9.26 -13.59
C SER A 361 29.75 -10.54 -13.37
N GLY A 362 30.48 -10.98 -14.40
CA GLY A 362 31.28 -12.19 -14.37
C GLY A 362 31.93 -12.47 -15.72
N PRO A 363 32.64 -13.61 -15.86
CA PRO A 363 33.22 -14.00 -17.14
C PRO A 363 32.18 -14.09 -18.26
N GLY A 364 32.57 -13.72 -19.48
CA GLY A 364 31.69 -13.66 -20.64
C GLY A 364 30.75 -12.45 -20.63
N THR A 365 29.65 -12.55 -21.37
CA THR A 365 28.60 -11.52 -21.39
C THR A 365 27.50 -11.93 -20.41
N PRO A 366 27.29 -11.19 -19.30
CA PRO A 366 26.19 -11.45 -18.39
C PRO A 366 24.83 -11.44 -19.13
N PRO A 367 23.90 -12.36 -18.81
CA PRO A 367 22.60 -12.38 -19.45
C PRO A 367 21.84 -11.05 -19.23
N PRO A 368 21.03 -10.57 -20.19
CA PRO A 368 20.22 -9.37 -20.00
C PRO A 368 19.31 -9.43 -18.76
N ALA A 369 18.80 -10.63 -18.44
CA ALA A 369 17.96 -10.88 -17.26
C ALA A 369 18.71 -10.82 -15.92
N THR A 370 20.02 -10.55 -15.90
CA THR A 370 20.78 -10.32 -14.66
C THR A 370 21.22 -8.87 -14.50
N GLN A 371 20.71 -7.95 -15.34
CA GLN A 371 21.06 -6.52 -15.32
C GLN A 371 19.87 -5.67 -14.87
N ASN A 372 20.12 -4.69 -14.01
CA ASN A 372 19.12 -3.74 -13.49
C ASN A 372 17.88 -4.43 -12.91
N VAL A 373 18.09 -5.54 -12.20
CA VAL A 373 17.02 -6.33 -11.60
C VAL A 373 16.46 -5.56 -10.41
N ALA A 374 15.16 -5.28 -10.45
CA ALA A 374 14.42 -4.69 -9.33
C ALA A 374 14.42 -5.63 -8.11
N MET A 375 14.62 -5.05 -6.92
CA MET A 375 14.85 -5.72 -5.65
C MET A 375 13.98 -5.08 -4.56
N ASP A 376 12.98 -5.80 -4.09
CA ASP A 376 12.07 -5.30 -3.06
C ASP A 376 12.62 -5.61 -1.66
N PRO A 377 12.70 -4.66 -0.73
CA PRO A 377 13.18 -4.93 0.62
C PRO A 377 12.17 -5.77 1.41
N GLY A 378 12.68 -6.62 2.32
CA GLY A 378 11.83 -7.25 3.35
C GLY A 378 11.30 -6.25 4.38
N SER A 379 10.19 -6.57 5.05
CA SER A 379 9.48 -5.65 5.96
C SER A 379 10.35 -5.03 7.06
N ASP A 380 11.31 -5.79 7.58
CA ASP A 380 12.24 -5.37 8.65
C ASP A 380 13.68 -5.29 8.12
N SER A 381 13.87 -5.31 6.79
CA SER A 381 15.20 -5.25 6.21
C SER A 381 15.83 -3.88 6.47
N PRO A 382 17.04 -3.81 7.05
CA PRO A 382 17.77 -2.55 7.10
C PRO A 382 18.13 -2.11 5.69
N VAL A 383 18.20 -0.79 5.49
CA VAL A 383 18.69 -0.22 4.23
C VAL A 383 20.18 -0.51 4.12
N GLY A 384 20.56 -1.30 3.11
CA GLY A 384 21.95 -1.63 2.85
C GLY A 384 22.73 -0.50 2.17
N THR A 385 24.01 -0.35 2.50
CA THR A 385 24.90 0.54 1.72
C THR A 385 25.11 -0.05 0.33
N PRO A 386 24.92 0.72 -0.75
CA PRO A 386 25.21 0.26 -2.11
C PRO A 386 26.66 -0.18 -2.24
N PHE A 387 26.89 -1.27 -2.98
CA PHE A 387 28.23 -1.78 -3.25
C PHE A 387 28.37 -2.15 -4.73
N THR A 388 29.62 -2.17 -5.18
CA THR A 388 30.01 -2.67 -6.51
C THR A 388 31.08 -3.74 -6.32
N ASN A 389 31.17 -4.68 -7.26
CA ASN A 389 32.17 -5.77 -7.25
C ASN A 389 32.14 -6.68 -6.02
N LYS A 390 30.96 -6.86 -5.42
CA LYS A 390 30.78 -7.79 -4.32
C LYS A 390 30.48 -9.19 -4.86
N PRO A 391 31.20 -10.24 -4.41
CA PRO A 391 30.91 -11.62 -4.81
C PRO A 391 29.46 -12.00 -4.50
N ILE A 392 28.81 -12.73 -5.41
CA ILE A 392 27.50 -13.33 -5.19
C ILE A 392 27.70 -14.84 -5.18
N ARG A 393 27.25 -15.51 -4.12
CA ARG A 393 27.40 -16.95 -3.94
C ARG A 393 26.03 -17.60 -3.78
N ARG A 394 25.90 -18.83 -4.28
CA ARG A 394 24.84 -19.77 -3.94
C ARG A 394 25.45 -21.12 -3.60
N ASP A 395 24.89 -21.84 -2.65
CA ASP A 395 25.36 -23.18 -2.28
C ASP A 395 24.62 -24.23 -3.11
N ILE A 396 25.29 -24.75 -4.15
CA ILE A 396 24.73 -25.76 -5.06
C ILE A 396 24.42 -27.10 -4.37
N ASN A 397 24.95 -27.35 -3.16
CA ASN A 397 24.68 -28.56 -2.41
C ASN A 397 23.36 -28.49 -1.62
N GLN A 398 22.76 -27.31 -1.51
CA GLN A 398 21.46 -27.17 -0.89
C GLN A 398 20.38 -27.78 -1.79
N THR A 399 19.37 -28.37 -1.16
CA THR A 399 18.20 -28.85 -1.90
C THR A 399 17.37 -27.65 -2.36
N PRO A 400 17.03 -27.54 -3.66
CA PRO A 400 16.17 -26.46 -4.16
C PRO A 400 14.88 -26.34 -3.35
N GLY A 401 14.47 -25.11 -3.04
CA GLY A 401 13.36 -24.80 -2.14
C GLY A 401 13.69 -24.93 -0.64
N ALA A 402 14.62 -25.81 -0.24
CA ALA A 402 15.07 -25.95 1.14
C ALA A 402 16.36 -25.16 1.47
N GLU A 403 16.86 -24.36 0.52
CA GLU A 403 18.07 -23.54 0.70
C GLU A 403 17.93 -22.63 1.94
N GLY A 404 18.87 -22.72 2.88
CA GLY A 404 18.87 -21.91 4.10
C GLY A 404 17.85 -22.31 5.17
N CYS A 405 17.18 -23.45 5.00
CA CYS A 405 16.32 -24.03 6.03
C CYS A 405 17.13 -24.85 7.04
N SER A 406 16.72 -24.81 8.30
CA SER A 406 17.28 -25.63 9.36
C SER A 406 16.79 -27.07 9.25
N ALA A 407 17.51 -28.00 9.89
CA ALA A 407 17.05 -29.38 10.00
C ALA A 407 15.70 -29.45 10.75
N PRO A 408 14.77 -30.35 10.36
CA PRO A 408 14.93 -31.39 9.34
C PRO A 408 14.60 -30.95 7.91
N THR A 409 14.13 -29.72 7.71
CA THR A 409 13.65 -29.22 6.42
C THR A 409 14.76 -29.03 5.39
N GLY A 410 15.92 -28.55 5.85
CA GLY A 410 17.09 -28.33 5.01
C GLY A 410 18.39 -28.70 5.72
N THR A 411 19.49 -28.36 5.08
CA THR A 411 20.85 -28.54 5.60
C THR A 411 21.44 -27.17 5.92
N PRO A 412 21.99 -26.94 7.13
CA PRO A 412 22.62 -25.67 7.46
C PRO A 412 23.70 -25.28 6.44
N PHE A 413 23.78 -24.00 6.09
CA PHE A 413 24.90 -23.50 5.30
C PHE A 413 26.22 -23.74 6.06
N PRO A 414 27.32 -24.11 5.38
CA PRO A 414 28.62 -24.19 6.02
C PRO A 414 29.01 -22.87 6.67
N ALA A 415 29.63 -22.92 7.85
CA ALA A 415 30.09 -21.72 8.54
C ALA A 415 31.05 -20.90 7.65
N GLY A 416 30.79 -19.61 7.50
CA GLY A 416 31.61 -18.69 6.69
C GLY A 416 31.46 -18.84 5.18
N PHE A 417 30.53 -19.65 4.68
CA PHE A 417 30.29 -19.85 3.24
C PHE A 417 30.05 -18.53 2.50
N PHE A 418 29.33 -17.59 3.14
CA PHE A 418 28.99 -16.29 2.55
C PHE A 418 29.89 -15.13 2.99
N ASN A 419 31.01 -15.40 3.68
CA ASN A 419 31.93 -14.34 4.11
C ASN A 419 32.33 -13.42 2.95
N ASN A 420 32.11 -12.12 3.12
CA ASN A 420 32.33 -11.05 2.13
C ASN A 420 31.52 -11.23 0.83
N ALA A 421 30.31 -11.79 0.90
CA ALA A 421 29.49 -12.08 -0.26
C ALA A 421 28.01 -11.70 -0.06
N VAL A 422 27.30 -11.64 -1.18
CA VAL A 422 25.84 -11.68 -1.25
C VAL A 422 25.42 -13.15 -1.30
N ALA A 423 24.49 -13.55 -0.44
CA ALA A 423 23.86 -14.86 -0.51
C ALA A 423 22.68 -14.80 -1.48
N LEU A 424 22.74 -15.54 -2.59
CA LEU A 424 21.58 -15.78 -3.45
C LEU A 424 20.90 -17.07 -2.99
N VAL A 425 19.66 -16.96 -2.50
CA VAL A 425 18.91 -18.05 -1.88
C VAL A 425 17.55 -18.20 -2.55
N GLN A 426 17.13 -19.42 -2.86
CA GLN A 426 15.80 -19.67 -3.41
C GLN A 426 14.73 -19.63 -2.30
N ARG A 427 13.60 -18.98 -2.58
CA ARG A 427 12.37 -19.08 -1.76
C ARG A 427 11.90 -20.54 -1.66
N GLY A 428 11.35 -20.91 -0.52
CA GLY A 428 10.69 -22.22 -0.38
C GLY A 428 10.37 -22.59 1.06
N ASN A 429 10.74 -23.81 1.44
CA ASN A 429 10.16 -24.65 2.50
C ASN A 429 10.31 -24.12 3.95
N CYS A 430 10.88 -22.93 4.15
CA CYS A 430 11.02 -22.27 5.45
C CYS A 430 10.90 -20.75 5.30
N THR A 431 10.73 -20.06 6.42
CA THR A 431 10.43 -18.62 6.47
C THR A 431 11.56 -17.75 5.89
N PHE A 432 11.23 -16.55 5.42
CA PHE A 432 12.24 -15.58 4.98
C PHE A 432 13.20 -15.20 6.11
N THR A 433 12.66 -14.90 7.30
CA THR A 433 13.44 -14.63 8.51
C THR A 433 14.46 -15.74 8.78
N GLU A 434 14.07 -17.01 8.69
CA GLU A 434 14.97 -18.13 8.90
C GLU A 434 16.09 -18.19 7.85
N LYS A 435 15.74 -18.07 6.56
CA LYS A 435 16.73 -18.05 5.47
C LYS A 435 17.74 -16.92 5.64
N ILE A 436 17.26 -15.73 6.00
CA ILE A 436 18.08 -14.54 6.23
C ILE A 436 19.00 -14.76 7.43
N ASN A 437 18.47 -15.25 8.56
CA ASN A 437 19.24 -15.50 9.77
C ASN A 437 20.32 -16.56 9.54
N ASN A 438 20.02 -17.63 8.80
CA ASN A 438 20.96 -18.68 8.50
C ASN A 438 22.04 -18.25 7.50
N ALA A 439 21.68 -17.46 6.47
CA ALA A 439 22.66 -16.87 5.57
C ALA A 439 23.57 -15.85 6.28
N ALA A 440 23.00 -15.02 7.17
CA ALA A 440 23.74 -14.08 8.00
C ALA A 440 24.70 -14.81 8.95
N ALA A 441 24.25 -15.89 9.61
CA ALA A 441 25.09 -16.72 10.47
C ALA A 441 26.22 -17.42 9.70
N ALA A 442 26.01 -17.70 8.42
CA ALA A 442 27.05 -18.19 7.51
C ALA A 442 27.91 -17.07 6.87
N GLY A 443 27.73 -15.81 7.31
CA GLY A 443 28.62 -14.68 7.01
C GLY A 443 28.18 -13.78 5.86
N ALA A 444 26.92 -13.84 5.41
CA ALA A 444 26.43 -13.00 4.32
C ALA A 444 26.33 -11.52 4.75
N ASP A 445 26.82 -10.59 3.92
CA ASP A 445 26.59 -9.15 4.15
C ASP A 445 25.42 -8.57 3.32
N MET A 446 24.75 -9.42 2.52
CA MET A 446 23.43 -9.15 1.94
C MET A 446 22.78 -10.48 1.56
N VAL A 447 21.46 -10.58 1.68
CA VAL A 447 20.69 -11.76 1.25
C VAL A 447 19.74 -11.36 0.13
N VAL A 448 19.80 -12.06 -0.99
CA VAL A 448 18.85 -11.93 -2.10
C VAL A 448 18.06 -13.22 -2.18
N ILE A 449 16.76 -13.13 -1.91
CA ILE A 449 15.86 -14.27 -2.01
C ILE A 449 15.11 -14.19 -3.33
N TRP A 450 15.25 -15.20 -4.19
CA TRP A 450 14.54 -15.22 -5.45
C TRP A 450 13.32 -16.14 -5.42
N ASN A 451 12.26 -15.73 -6.11
CA ASN A 451 10.99 -16.45 -6.08
C ASN A 451 11.12 -17.84 -6.73
N ASN A 452 10.50 -18.86 -6.15
CA ASN A 452 10.44 -20.21 -6.72
C ASN A 452 9.22 -20.41 -7.64
N VAL A 453 8.35 -19.41 -7.76
CA VAL A 453 7.20 -19.33 -8.67
C VAL A 453 7.21 -17.99 -9.40
N ALA A 454 6.59 -17.91 -10.57
CA ALA A 454 6.52 -16.66 -11.34
C ALA A 454 5.72 -15.57 -10.59
N GLY A 455 6.10 -14.30 -10.82
CA GLY A 455 5.48 -13.12 -10.22
C GLY A 455 6.25 -12.52 -9.04
N GLY A 456 5.89 -11.28 -8.69
CA GLY A 456 6.41 -10.56 -7.53
C GLY A 456 5.97 -11.17 -6.20
N PHE A 457 6.71 -10.88 -5.14
CA PHE A 457 6.35 -11.25 -3.77
C PHE A 457 6.98 -10.28 -2.78
N GLY A 458 6.25 -9.96 -1.70
CA GLY A 458 6.82 -9.28 -0.55
C GLY A 458 7.38 -10.28 0.46
N MET A 459 8.45 -9.90 1.16
CA MET A 459 8.99 -10.67 2.27
C MET A 459 8.55 -10.06 3.60
N SER A 460 7.76 -10.79 4.38
CA SER A 460 7.58 -10.49 5.81
C SER A 460 8.79 -11.07 6.56
N THR A 461 9.55 -10.21 7.23
CA THR A 461 10.81 -10.59 7.87
C THR A 461 10.93 -10.17 9.34
N PRO A 462 9.86 -10.27 10.16
CA PRO A 462 9.92 -9.86 11.56
C PRO A 462 11.03 -10.58 12.31
N GLY A 463 11.85 -9.82 13.02
CA GLY A 463 12.97 -10.36 13.82
C GLY A 463 14.11 -10.94 12.99
N GLN A 464 14.25 -10.55 11.72
CA GLN A 464 15.43 -10.90 10.93
C GLN A 464 16.72 -10.32 11.53
N ALA A 465 17.84 -10.96 11.21
CA ALA A 465 19.16 -10.45 11.47
C ALA A 465 19.35 -9.08 10.79
N ASN A 466 20.20 -8.24 11.38
CA ASN A 466 20.55 -6.92 10.87
C ASN A 466 21.49 -7.02 9.64
N VAL A 467 20.97 -7.62 8.56
CA VAL A 467 21.60 -7.74 7.24
C VAL A 467 20.58 -7.30 6.18
N PRO A 468 20.97 -6.50 5.17
CA PRO A 468 20.07 -6.12 4.10
C PRO A 468 19.56 -7.36 3.36
N ALA A 469 18.25 -7.46 3.17
CA ALA A 469 17.58 -8.58 2.56
C ALA A 469 16.54 -8.12 1.52
N TYR A 470 16.69 -8.59 0.29
CA TYR A 470 15.84 -8.20 -0.84
C TYR A 470 15.26 -9.40 -1.57
N SER A 471 14.08 -9.23 -2.15
CA SER A 471 13.42 -10.20 -3.02
C SER A 471 13.56 -9.85 -4.49
N ILE A 472 13.71 -10.87 -5.33
CA ILE A 472 13.67 -10.73 -6.80
C ILE A 472 12.76 -11.79 -7.44
N GLU A 473 12.16 -11.47 -8.58
CA GLU A 473 11.29 -12.41 -9.28
C GLU A 473 12.04 -13.64 -9.81
N GLN A 474 11.30 -14.74 -10.00
CA GLN A 474 11.82 -16.02 -10.47
C GLN A 474 12.70 -15.95 -11.73
N PRO A 475 12.30 -15.29 -12.84
CA PRO A 475 13.10 -15.31 -14.06
C PRO A 475 14.49 -14.69 -13.86
N PHE A 476 14.58 -13.64 -13.05
CA PHE A 476 15.85 -12.97 -12.75
C PHE A 476 16.72 -13.83 -11.83
N GLY A 477 16.16 -14.36 -10.74
CA GLY A 477 16.88 -15.24 -9.83
C GLY A 477 17.39 -16.52 -10.48
N GLN A 478 16.60 -17.13 -11.37
CA GLN A 478 17.01 -18.30 -12.12
C GLN A 478 18.13 -17.99 -13.11
N ALA A 479 18.08 -16.85 -13.80
CA ALA A 479 19.16 -16.39 -14.68
C ALA A 479 20.45 -16.12 -13.89
N MET A 480 20.34 -15.49 -12.71
CA MET A 480 21.46 -15.26 -11.80
C MET A 480 22.07 -16.57 -11.31
N ALA A 481 21.26 -17.51 -10.84
CA ALA A 481 21.73 -18.82 -10.36
C ALA A 481 22.45 -19.60 -11.47
N THR A 482 21.87 -19.65 -12.67
CA THR A 482 22.47 -20.34 -13.82
C THR A 482 23.82 -19.71 -14.22
N PHE A 483 23.89 -18.38 -14.21
CA PHE A 483 25.13 -17.67 -14.54
C PHE A 483 26.22 -17.90 -13.48
N ILE A 484 25.87 -17.91 -12.19
CA ILE A 484 26.79 -18.23 -11.10
C ILE A 484 27.30 -19.68 -11.22
N ASP A 485 26.43 -20.64 -11.51
CA ASP A 485 26.82 -22.06 -11.63
C ASP A 485 27.76 -22.32 -12.80
N GLY A 486 27.61 -21.56 -13.89
CA GLY A 486 28.52 -21.59 -15.02
C GLY A 486 29.85 -20.87 -14.77
N ASN A 487 29.96 -20.09 -13.68
CA ASN A 487 31.11 -19.26 -13.33
C ASN A 487 31.37 -19.25 -11.82
N PRO A 488 31.67 -20.42 -11.20
CA PRO A 488 31.73 -20.59 -9.75
C PRO A 488 32.89 -19.87 -9.04
#